data_AF-A0A4Q4CGG1-F1
#
_entry.id   AF-A0A4Q4CGG1-F1
#
_cell.length_a   1.000
_cell.length_b   1.000
_cell.length_c   1.000
_cell.angle_alpha   90.00
_cell.angle_beta   90.00
_cell.angle_gamma   90.00
#
_symmetry.space_group_name_H-M   'P 1'
#
loop_
_entity.id
_entity.type
_entity.pdbx_description
1 polymer ?
#
loop_
_entity_poly.entity_id
_entity_poly.type
_entity_poly.pdbx_seq_one_letter_code
_entity_poly.pdbx_strand_id
1 'polypeptide(L)'
;MSYGSDVILERMMTLHPKVIDLTLARVERLLAALGNPERSVPPVIHIAGTNGKGSTQAMIRAGLEAAGETVHAYTSPHLARFHERIRLAGELISEPALTALLDECVRVNGPGEITFFEITTCA
;
A
#
# COMPACT_ATOMS: atom_id res chain seq x y z
N MET A 1 4.78 8.27 -22.66
CA MET A 1 4.73 9.34 -21.64
C MET A 1 3.81 8.82 -20.56
N SER A 2 4.36 8.46 -19.41
CA SER A 2 3.52 8.05 -18.29
C SER A 2 2.86 9.29 -17.71
N TYR A 3 1.54 9.33 -17.72
CA TYR A 3 0.74 10.34 -17.03
C TYR A 3 0.00 9.58 -15.92
N GLY A 4 0.20 9.93 -14.65
CA GLY A 4 -0.46 9.29 -13.51
C GLY A 4 0.50 8.77 -12.43
N SER A 5 -0.01 7.86 -11.61
CA SER A 5 0.65 7.26 -10.43
C SER A 5 2.04 6.69 -10.72
N ASP A 6 2.24 6.12 -11.91
CA ASP A 6 3.53 5.55 -12.35
C ASP A 6 4.70 6.55 -12.25
N VAL A 7 4.49 7.84 -12.58
CA VAL A 7 5.55 8.87 -12.46
C VAL A 7 5.94 9.09 -11.00
N ILE A 8 4.95 9.07 -10.10
CA ILE A 8 5.16 9.24 -8.67
C ILE A 8 5.90 8.02 -8.12
N LEU A 9 5.49 6.81 -8.53
CA LEU A 9 6.11 5.55 -8.12
C LEU A 9 7.56 5.44 -8.58
N GLU A 10 7.87 5.82 -9.82
CA GLU A 10 9.25 5.89 -10.33
C GLU A 10 10.12 6.83 -9.47
N ARG A 11 9.58 8.00 -9.09
CA ARG A 11 10.28 8.92 -8.20
C ARG A 11 10.49 8.32 -6.81
N MET A 12 9.52 7.63 -6.24
CA MET A 12 9.65 6.96 -4.93
C MET A 12 10.74 5.88 -4.94
N MET A 13 10.95 5.18 -6.06
CA MET A 13 12.04 4.19 -6.17
C MET A 13 13.43 4.81 -5.98
N THR A 14 13.58 6.13 -6.21
CA THR A 14 14.85 6.85 -5.98
C THR A 14 15.12 7.17 -4.50
N LEU A 15 14.11 7.08 -3.63
CA LEU A 15 14.22 7.37 -2.20
C LEU A 15 14.82 6.22 -1.38
N HIS A 16 15.07 5.06 -2.00
CA HIS A 16 15.47 3.85 -1.31
C HIS A 16 16.91 3.85 -0.78
N PRO A 17 17.12 3.59 0.53
CA PRO A 17 18.38 3.10 1.05
C PRO A 17 18.72 1.74 0.42
N LYS A 18 19.96 1.55 -0.05
CA LYS A 18 20.45 0.27 -0.61
C LYS A 18 20.61 -0.84 0.43
N VAL A 19 20.41 -0.54 1.71
CA VAL A 19 20.56 -1.46 2.85
C VAL A 19 19.18 -1.79 3.39
N ILE A 20 18.92 -3.08 3.62
CA ILE A 20 17.71 -3.53 4.32
C ILE A 20 17.83 -3.07 5.77
N ASP A 21 17.13 -1.99 6.10
CA ASP A 21 17.03 -1.45 7.45
C ASP A 21 15.60 -1.66 7.99
N LEU A 22 15.42 -2.72 8.77
CA LEU A 22 14.13 -3.17 9.30
C LEU A 22 13.72 -2.39 10.56
N THR A 23 13.54 -1.09 10.41
CA THR A 23 13.03 -0.21 11.47
C THR A 23 11.66 0.35 11.10
N LEU A 24 10.83 0.63 12.10
CA LEU A 24 9.48 1.21 11.91
C LEU A 24 9.46 2.73 12.05
N ALA A 25 10.52 3.34 12.58
CA ALA A 25 10.53 4.77 12.92
C ALA A 25 10.20 5.69 11.73
N ARG A 26 10.62 5.32 10.51
CA ARG A 26 10.33 6.10 9.30
C ARG A 26 8.84 6.05 8.93
N VAL A 27 8.25 4.85 8.93
CA VAL A 27 6.83 4.68 8.59
C VAL A 27 5.93 5.24 9.69
N GLU A 28 6.29 5.07 10.96
CA GLU A 28 5.55 5.65 12.10
C GLU A 28 5.53 7.18 12.05
N ARG A 29 6.65 7.82 11.68
CA ARG A 29 6.71 9.26 11.46
C ARG A 29 5.74 9.70 10.36
N LEU A 30 5.70 8.98 9.23
CA LEU A 30 4.81 9.33 8.12
C LEU A 30 3.33 9.09 8.48
N LEU A 31 3.00 7.96 9.10
CA LEU A 31 1.65 7.66 9.58
C LEU A 31 1.16 8.73 10.57
N ALA A 32 2.00 9.15 11.52
CA ALA A 32 1.66 10.22 12.45
C ALA A 32 1.37 11.54 11.72
N ALA A 33 2.16 11.89 10.70
CA ALA A 33 1.94 13.09 9.89
C ALA A 33 0.69 13.02 9.00
N LEU A 34 0.26 11.80 8.63
CA LEU A 34 -1.00 11.52 7.92
C LEU A 34 -2.22 11.41 8.85
N GLY A 35 -2.05 11.63 10.16
CA GLY A 35 -3.16 11.55 11.12
C GLY A 35 -3.47 10.14 11.62
N ASN A 36 -2.54 9.20 11.48
CA ASN A 36 -2.63 7.79 11.89
C ASN A 36 -3.83 7.04 11.24
N PRO A 37 -3.91 6.99 9.89
CA PRO A 37 -5.01 6.34 9.18
C PRO A 37 -5.11 4.83 9.49
N GLU A 38 -4.01 4.19 9.86
CA GLU A 38 -3.95 2.77 10.24
C GLU A 38 -4.79 2.45 11.48
N ARG A 39 -5.19 3.46 12.27
CA ARG A 39 -6.03 3.31 13.46
C ARG A 39 -7.52 3.35 13.17
N SER A 40 -7.90 3.69 11.94
CA SER A 40 -9.30 3.87 11.53
C SER A 40 -9.71 2.92 10.41
N VAL A 41 -9.03 1.78 10.29
CA VAL A 41 -9.34 0.73 9.31
C VAL A 41 -10.39 -0.25 9.86
N PRO A 42 -11.20 -0.91 9.00
CA PRO A 42 -12.05 -2.03 9.40
C PRO A 42 -11.24 -3.18 10.03
N PRO A 43 -11.90 -4.20 10.64
CA PRO A 43 -11.21 -5.37 11.21
C PRO A 43 -10.18 -5.98 10.24
N VAL A 44 -8.95 -6.18 10.73
CA VAL A 44 -7.79 -6.56 9.89
C VAL A 44 -7.41 -8.03 10.10
N ILE A 45 -7.23 -8.75 8.99
CA ILE A 45 -6.55 -10.04 8.96
C ILE A 45 -5.12 -9.82 8.44
N HIS A 46 -4.11 -9.98 9.31
CA HIS A 46 -2.70 -9.82 8.95
C HIS A 46 -2.09 -11.18 8.58
N ILE A 47 -1.50 -11.29 7.38
CA ILE A 47 -0.93 -12.55 6.87
C ILE A 47 0.58 -12.42 6.67
N ALA A 48 1.35 -13.12 7.50
CA ALA A 48 2.80 -13.24 7.38
C ALA A 48 3.22 -14.68 7.02
N GLY A 49 4.40 -14.85 6.43
CA GLY A 49 4.95 -16.16 6.07
C GLY A 49 5.87 -16.10 4.86
N THR A 50 6.70 -17.14 4.67
CA THR A 50 7.64 -17.21 3.55
C THR A 50 6.90 -17.33 2.21
N ASN A 51 5.98 -18.29 2.11
CA ASN A 51 5.22 -18.60 0.90
C ASN A 51 3.71 -18.62 1.17
N GLY A 52 2.90 -18.55 0.12
CA GLY A 52 1.44 -18.74 0.22
C GLY A 52 0.62 -17.54 0.68
N LYS A 53 1.23 -16.43 1.12
CA LYS A 53 0.52 -15.23 1.60
C LYS A 53 -0.57 -14.74 0.63
N GLY A 54 -0.21 -14.57 -0.64
CA GLY A 54 -1.14 -14.10 -1.67
C GLY A 54 -2.29 -15.07 -1.93
N SER A 55 -2.01 -16.37 -2.02
CA SER A 55 -3.06 -17.39 -2.21
C SER A 55 -3.97 -17.52 -0.99
N THR A 56 -3.42 -17.46 0.22
CA THR A 56 -4.19 -17.49 1.47
C THR A 56 -5.09 -16.25 1.57
N GLN A 57 -4.54 -15.06 1.29
CA GLN A 57 -5.32 -13.82 1.25
C GLN A 57 -6.46 -13.90 0.23
N ALA A 58 -6.19 -14.40 -0.97
CA ALA A 58 -7.21 -14.55 -2.01
C ALA A 58 -8.33 -15.52 -1.61
N MET A 59 -7.99 -16.63 -0.96
CA MET A 59 -8.97 -17.60 -0.47
C MET A 59 -9.85 -17.02 0.64
N ILE A 60 -9.25 -16.31 1.61
CA ILE A 60 -9.99 -15.64 2.70
C ILE A 60 -10.92 -14.57 2.12
N ARG A 61 -10.42 -13.73 1.20
CA ARG A 61 -11.22 -12.70 0.54
C ARG A 61 -12.42 -13.31 -0.16
N ALA A 62 -12.19 -14.31 -1.01
CA ALA A 62 -13.27 -14.95 -1.76
C ALA A 62 -14.34 -15.56 -0.84
N GLY A 63 -13.93 -16.19 0.27
CA GLY A 63 -14.87 -16.74 1.26
C GLY A 63 -15.71 -15.66 1.96
N LEU A 64 -15.09 -14.55 2.35
CA LEU A 64 -15.79 -13.42 2.99
C LEU A 64 -16.73 -12.70 2.00
N GLU A 65 -16.28 -12.44 0.77
CA GLU A 65 -17.11 -11.86 -0.29
C GLU A 65 -18.31 -12.78 -0.61
N ALA A 66 -18.10 -14.10 -0.68
CA ALA A 66 -19.18 -15.06 -0.88
C ALA A 66 -20.19 -15.11 0.28
N ALA A 67 -19.78 -14.70 1.48
CA ALA A 67 -20.66 -14.55 2.64
C ALA A 67 -21.43 -13.20 2.65
N GLY A 68 -21.21 -12.33 1.66
CA GLY A 68 -21.86 -11.03 1.54
C GLY A 68 -21.11 -9.89 2.23
N GLU A 69 -19.89 -10.11 2.72
CA GLU A 69 -19.09 -9.08 3.36
C GLU A 69 -18.38 -8.19 2.33
N THR A 70 -18.15 -6.92 2.69
CA THR A 70 -17.31 -6.01 1.91
C THR A 70 -15.85 -6.20 2.33
N VAL A 71 -14.99 -6.55 1.37
CA VAL A 71 -13.59 -6.88 1.66
C VAL A 71 -12.63 -5.97 0.90
N HIS A 72 -11.61 -5.49 1.61
CA HIS A 72 -10.47 -4.78 1.04
C HIS A 72 -9.25 -5.70 1.07
N ALA A 73 -8.29 -5.50 0.15
CA ALA A 73 -7.06 -6.28 0.13
C ALA A 73 -5.84 -5.41 -0.21
N TYR A 74 -4.76 -5.63 0.55
CA TYR A 74 -3.44 -5.11 0.26
C TYR A 74 -2.48 -6.28 -0.01
N THR A 75 -1.84 -6.31 -1.18
CA THR A 75 -0.93 -7.40 -1.59
C THR A 75 0.33 -6.85 -2.25
N SER A 76 1.44 -7.62 -2.20
CA SER A 76 2.67 -7.31 -2.92
C SER A 76 3.45 -8.59 -3.27
N PRO A 77 4.28 -8.59 -4.34
CA PRO A 77 4.39 -7.54 -5.37
C PRO A 77 3.15 -7.53 -6.30
N HIS A 78 3.12 -6.59 -7.26
CA HIS A 78 2.18 -6.61 -8.39
C HIS A 78 2.84 -7.28 -9.60
N LEU A 79 2.03 -7.73 -10.58
CA LEU A 79 2.54 -8.36 -11.82
C LEU A 79 2.71 -7.35 -12.95
N ALA A 80 1.69 -6.53 -13.24
CA ALA A 80 1.71 -5.60 -14.37
C ALA A 80 1.58 -4.14 -13.94
N ARG A 81 0.70 -3.83 -12.98
CA ARG A 81 0.45 -2.45 -12.53
C ARG A 81 0.33 -2.36 -11.01
N PHE A 82 0.80 -1.25 -10.44
CA PHE A 82 0.76 -1.03 -8.99
C PHE A 82 -0.64 -1.16 -8.39
N HIS A 83 -1.67 -0.75 -9.12
CA HIS A 83 -3.08 -0.89 -8.78
C HIS A 83 -3.47 -2.29 -8.26
N GLU A 84 -2.83 -3.36 -8.75
CA GLU A 84 -3.09 -4.73 -8.29
C GLU A 84 -2.82 -4.92 -6.80
N ARG A 85 -1.99 -4.06 -6.20
CA ARG A 85 -1.67 -4.10 -4.78
C ARG A 85 -2.84 -3.68 -3.90
N ILE A 86 -3.77 -2.86 -4.38
CA ILE A 86 -4.83 -2.26 -3.56
C ILE A 86 -6.19 -2.58 -4.18
N ARG A 87 -6.97 -3.41 -3.49
CA ARG A 87 -8.38 -3.68 -3.81
C ARG A 87 -9.27 -3.05 -2.74
N LEU A 88 -10.20 -2.20 -3.16
CA LEU A 88 -11.18 -1.54 -2.30
C LEU A 88 -12.58 -2.06 -2.64
N ALA A 89 -13.29 -2.59 -1.64
CA ALA A 89 -14.65 -3.11 -1.80
C ALA A 89 -14.80 -4.03 -3.02
N GLY A 90 -13.87 -4.97 -3.16
CA GLY A 90 -13.87 -5.92 -4.27
C GLY A 90 -13.36 -5.39 -5.62
N GLU A 91 -12.93 -4.13 -5.76
CA GLU A 91 -12.41 -3.57 -7.03
C GLU A 91 -10.99 -3.00 -6.91
N LEU A 92 -10.21 -3.00 -7.99
CA LEU A 92 -8.89 -2.35 -7.96
C LEU A 92 -9.05 -0.85 -7.70
N ILE A 93 -8.13 -0.27 -6.94
CA ILE A 93 -8.08 1.19 -6.76
C ILE A 93 -8.08 1.90 -8.13
N SER A 94 -8.74 3.05 -8.23
CA SER A 94 -8.77 3.83 -9.47
C SER A 94 -7.50 4.67 -9.62
N GLU A 95 -7.12 4.96 -10.86
CA GLU A 95 -5.95 5.81 -11.16
C GLU A 95 -6.01 7.19 -10.47
N PRO A 96 -7.16 7.92 -10.48
CA PRO A 96 -7.23 9.21 -9.79
C PRO A 96 -7.06 9.09 -8.27
N ALA A 97 -7.64 8.04 -7.66
CA ALA A 97 -7.53 7.81 -6.23
C ALA A 97 -6.09 7.45 -5.83
N LEU A 98 -5.45 6.54 -6.57
CA LEU A 98 -4.07 6.15 -6.33
C LEU A 98 -3.13 7.35 -6.50
N THR A 99 -3.28 8.13 -7.57
CA THR A 99 -2.48 9.33 -7.81
C THR A 99 -2.59 10.31 -6.65
N ALA A 100 -3.82 10.61 -6.20
CA ALA A 100 -4.06 11.56 -5.11
C ALA A 100 -3.42 11.10 -3.78
N LEU A 101 -3.55 9.81 -3.43
CA LEU A 101 -2.98 9.24 -2.20
C LEU A 101 -1.44 9.26 -2.24
N LEU A 102 -0.84 8.84 -3.35
CA LEU A 102 0.61 8.84 -3.50
C LEU A 102 1.18 10.26 -3.45
N ASP A 103 0.54 11.22 -4.10
CA ASP A 103 0.94 12.63 -4.05
C ASP A 103 0.85 13.20 -2.62
N GLU A 104 -0.22 12.87 -1.88
CA GLU A 104 -0.33 13.23 -0.48
C GLU A 104 0.81 12.64 0.36
N CYS A 105 1.09 11.34 0.24
CA CYS A 105 2.17 10.71 0.97
C CYS A 105 3.53 11.35 0.65
N VAL A 106 3.83 11.66 -0.62
CA VAL A 106 5.08 12.35 -1.01
C VAL A 106 5.15 13.74 -0.39
N ARG A 107 4.06 14.51 -0.49
CA ARG A 107 3.99 15.88 0.03
C ARG A 107 4.16 15.90 1.55
N VAL A 108 3.48 15.02 2.26
CA VAL A 108 3.52 14.93 3.74
C VAL A 108 4.86 14.37 4.22
N ASN A 109 5.45 13.40 3.50
CA ASN A 109 6.77 12.88 3.82
C ASN A 109 7.88 13.94 3.70
N GLY A 110 7.77 14.82 2.69
CA GLY A 110 8.77 15.85 2.41
C GLY A 110 10.15 15.25 2.10
N PRO A 111 11.26 15.84 2.59
CA PRO A 111 12.61 15.35 2.33
C PRO A 111 13.04 14.17 3.24
N GLY A 112 12.14 13.66 4.09
CA GLY A 112 12.46 12.59 5.03
C GLY A 112 12.75 11.25 4.35
N GLU A 113 13.69 10.48 4.91
CA GLU A 113 13.96 9.12 4.45
C GLU A 113 12.73 8.23 4.62
N ILE A 114 12.42 7.50 3.56
CA ILE A 114 11.33 6.52 3.49
C ILE A 114 11.61 5.57 2.33
N THR A 115 11.40 4.28 2.52
CA THR A 115 11.49 3.30 1.43
C THR A 115 10.21 3.34 0.59
N PHE A 116 10.26 2.86 -0.66
CA PHE A 116 9.07 2.64 -1.48
C PHE A 116 8.03 1.80 -0.75
N PHE A 117 8.42 0.69 -0.12
CA PHE A 117 7.45 -0.18 0.55
C PHE A 117 6.76 0.53 1.71
N GLU A 118 7.49 1.29 2.52
CA GLU A 118 6.93 2.07 3.62
C GLU A 118 5.97 3.15 3.09
N ILE A 119 6.40 4.01 2.16
CA ILE A 119 5.55 5.12 1.66
C ILE A 119 4.31 4.61 0.93
N THR A 120 4.42 3.53 0.14
CA THR A 120 3.27 2.98 -0.57
C THR A 120 2.33 2.18 0.33
N THR A 121 2.76 1.80 1.54
CA THR A 121 1.87 1.17 2.54
C THR A 121 1.08 2.22 3.32
N CYS A 122 1.58 3.46 3.40
CA CYS A 122 0.84 4.58 4.00
C CYS A 122 -0.27 5.17 3.10
N ALA A 123 -0.20 4.92 1.79
CA ALA A 123 -1.17 5.36 0.80
C ALA A 123 -2.40 4.44 0.79
#